data_AF-A0A1M2URH6-F1
#
_entry.id   AF-A0A1M2URH6-F1
#
_cell.length_a   1.000
_cell.length_b   1.000
_cell.length_c   1.000
_cell.angle_alpha   90.00
_cell.angle_beta   90.00
_cell.angle_gamma   90.00
#
_symmetry.space_group_name_H-M   'P 1'
#
loop_
_entity.id
_entity.type
_entity.pdbx_description
1 polymer ?
#
loop_
_entity_poly.entity_id
_entity_poly.type
_entity_poly.pdbx_seq_one_letter_code
_entity_poly.pdbx_strand_id
1 'polypeptide(L)'
;MTVETNKETLGFQTEVKQLLHLMIHSLYSNKEIFLRELISNASDAEDKLRFAALKDDKLYEGDSDLKIRLDYDKDAGTITLADNGIGMTRDDVIANLGTIARSGTAEFLKQLSGDEKKDSKLIGQFGVGFYSAFIVADKVDVFTR
;
A
#
# COMPACT_ATOMS: atom_id res chain seq x y z
N MET A 1 22.38 -19.72 -0.83
CA MET A 1 21.14 -20.50 -0.70
C MET A 1 20.22 -20.05 -1.81
N THR A 2 19.88 -20.92 -2.75
CA THR A 2 18.88 -20.63 -3.80
C THR A 2 17.51 -20.64 -3.14
N VAL A 3 16.90 -19.48 -3.00
CA VAL A 3 15.52 -19.36 -2.51
C VAL A 3 14.62 -19.91 -3.62
N GLU A 4 14.04 -21.10 -3.42
CA GLU A 4 13.03 -21.62 -4.33
C GLU A 4 11.85 -20.63 -4.35
N THR A 5 11.69 -19.95 -5.48
CA THR A 5 10.64 -18.96 -5.67
C THR A 5 9.39 -19.69 -6.15
N ASN A 6 8.48 -19.99 -5.23
CA ASN A 6 7.24 -20.69 -5.57
C ASN A 6 6.22 -19.67 -6.11
N LYS A 7 5.96 -19.70 -7.42
CA LYS A 7 5.04 -18.78 -8.08
C LYS A 7 3.61 -19.29 -7.96
N GLU A 8 2.73 -18.45 -7.42
CA GLU A 8 1.30 -18.73 -7.29
C GLU A 8 0.47 -17.70 -8.07
N THR A 9 -0.65 -18.13 -8.64
CA THR A 9 -1.61 -17.23 -9.31
C THR A 9 -2.93 -17.30 -8.57
N LEU A 10 -3.32 -16.19 -7.95
CA LEU A 10 -4.58 -16.05 -7.23
C LEU A 10 -5.52 -15.15 -8.02
N GLY A 11 -6.78 -15.58 -8.15
CA GLY A 11 -7.82 -14.77 -8.77
C GLY A 11 -8.33 -13.70 -7.82
N PHE A 12 -8.53 -12.48 -8.31
CA PHE A 12 -9.29 -11.47 -7.58
C PHE A 12 -10.73 -11.92 -7.38
N GLN A 13 -11.30 -11.57 -6.21
CA GLN A 13 -12.71 -11.79 -5.91
C GLN A 13 -13.61 -11.06 -6.92
N THR A 14 -14.83 -11.56 -7.16
CA THR A 14 -15.73 -11.08 -8.22
C THR A 14 -16.06 -9.59 -8.09
N GLU A 15 -16.19 -9.13 -6.85
CA GLU A 15 -16.45 -7.76 -6.43
C GLU A 15 -15.31 -6.82 -6.87
N VAL A 16 -14.08 -7.33 -6.91
CA VAL A 16 -12.88 -6.56 -7.27
C VAL A 16 -12.94 -6.11 -8.73
N LYS A 17 -13.35 -7.01 -9.62
CA LYS A 17 -13.40 -6.75 -11.07
C LYS A 17 -14.43 -5.69 -11.43
N GLN A 18 -15.61 -5.72 -10.80
CA GLN A 18 -16.67 -4.73 -11.04
C GLN A 18 -16.28 -3.35 -10.52
N LEU A 19 -15.61 -3.29 -9.36
CA LEU A 19 -15.23 -2.02 -8.76
C LEU A 19 -14.00 -1.39 -9.43
N LEU A 20 -13.02 -2.19 -9.87
CA LEU A 20 -11.96 -1.75 -10.79
C LEU A 20 -12.55 -1.12 -12.05
N HIS A 21 -13.51 -1.80 -12.69
CA HIS A 21 -14.18 -1.28 -13.88
C HIS A 21 -14.88 0.05 -13.60
N LEU A 22 -15.58 0.18 -12.47
CA LEU A 22 -16.24 1.43 -12.08
C LEU A 22 -15.24 2.54 -11.76
N MET A 23 -14.20 2.27 -10.98
CA MET A 23 -13.16 3.25 -10.62
C MET A 23 -12.43 3.78 -11.85
N ILE A 24 -12.03 2.88 -12.74
CA ILE A 24 -11.39 3.22 -14.00
C ILE A 24 -12.30 4.19 -14.77
N HIS A 25 -13.56 3.83 -15.00
CA HIS A 25 -14.48 4.62 -15.83
C HIS A 25 -15.01 5.91 -15.18
N SER A 26 -15.15 5.94 -13.86
CA SER A 26 -15.78 7.06 -13.12
C SER A 26 -14.78 8.11 -12.67
N LEU A 27 -13.50 7.76 -12.51
CA LEU A 27 -12.44 8.65 -12.02
C LEU A 27 -11.48 9.13 -13.12
N TYR A 28 -11.71 8.74 -14.38
CA TYR A 28 -10.87 9.13 -15.53
C TYR A 28 -10.64 10.64 -15.69
N SER A 29 -11.47 11.47 -15.08
CA SER A 29 -11.33 12.94 -15.12
C SER A 29 -10.04 13.43 -14.45
N ASN A 30 -9.55 12.75 -13.40
CA ASN A 30 -8.42 13.20 -12.58
C ASN A 30 -7.38 12.07 -12.43
N LYS A 31 -6.65 11.79 -13.51
CA LYS A 31 -5.69 10.67 -13.54
C LYS A 31 -4.58 10.82 -12.50
N GLU A 32 -4.19 12.05 -12.18
CA GLU A 32 -3.15 12.41 -11.21
C GLU A 32 -3.45 11.95 -9.77
N ILE A 33 -4.70 11.57 -9.47
CA ILE A 33 -5.12 11.11 -8.15
C ILE A 33 -4.36 9.86 -7.70
N PHE A 34 -3.85 9.04 -8.63
CA PHE A 34 -3.11 7.82 -8.29
C PHE A 34 -1.87 8.11 -7.42
N LEU A 35 -1.15 9.19 -7.72
CA LEU A 35 0.03 9.58 -6.94
C LEU A 35 -0.36 9.94 -5.51
N ARG A 36 -1.48 10.67 -5.34
CA ARG A 36 -1.99 11.02 -4.01
C ARG A 36 -2.29 9.76 -3.20
N GLU A 37 -2.98 8.79 -3.81
CA GLU A 37 -3.35 7.55 -3.12
C GLU A 37 -2.12 6.70 -2.75
N LEU A 38 -1.16 6.55 -3.67
CA LEU A 38 0.04 5.75 -3.40
C LEU A 38 0.97 6.42 -2.36
N ILE A 39 1.14 7.75 -2.42
CA ILE A 39 1.90 8.50 -1.41
C ILE A 39 1.21 8.40 -0.05
N SER A 40 -0.13 8.49 0.00
CA SER A 40 -0.89 8.31 1.24
C SER A 40 -0.68 6.93 1.85
N ASN A 41 -0.66 5.87 1.04
CA ASN A 41 -0.41 4.50 1.53
C ASN A 41 1.01 4.33 2.07
N ALA A 42 2.00 4.92 1.39
CA ALA A 42 3.39 4.92 1.85
C ALA A 42 3.54 5.68 3.18
N SER A 43 2.92 6.85 3.32
CA SER A 43 2.88 7.59 4.59
C SER A 43 2.23 6.78 5.71
N ASP A 44 1.13 6.06 5.43
CA ASP A 44 0.50 5.18 6.42
C ASP A 44 1.42 4.02 6.83
N ALA A 45 2.23 3.49 5.91
CA ALA A 45 3.19 2.42 6.20
C ALA A 45 4.35 2.90 7.08
N GLU A 46 4.85 4.10 6.83
CA GLU A 46 5.86 4.77 7.66
C GLU A 46 5.34 5.07 9.07
N ASP A 47 4.12 5.60 9.19
CA ASP A 47 3.51 5.89 10.48
C ASP A 47 3.25 4.62 11.30
N LYS A 48 2.83 3.52 10.64
CA LYS A 48 2.69 2.21 11.30
C LYS A 48 4.03 1.69 11.81
N LEU A 49 5.10 1.79 11.01
CA LEU A 49 6.44 1.39 11.42
C LEU A 49 6.88 2.21 12.63
N ARG A 50 6.73 3.53 12.56
CA ARG A 50 7.06 4.43 13.67
C ARG A 50 6.31 4.07 14.95
N PHE A 51 5.03 3.74 14.85
CA PHE A 51 4.24 3.33 16.00
C PHE A 51 4.71 1.97 16.56
N ALA A 52 4.98 0.99 15.70
CA ALA A 52 5.49 -0.30 16.11
C ALA A 52 6.88 -0.19 16.78
N ALA A 53 7.73 0.70 16.26
CA ALA A 53 9.07 0.95 16.78
C ALA A 53 9.09 1.60 18.18
N LEU A 54 7.98 2.22 18.63
CA LEU A 54 7.84 2.65 20.03
C LEU A 54 7.92 1.47 21.01
N LYS A 55 7.56 0.26 20.56
CA LYS A 55 7.60 -0.97 21.35
C LYS A 55 8.86 -1.79 21.05
N ASP A 56 9.35 -1.77 19.81
CA ASP A 56 10.58 -2.45 19.40
C ASP A 56 11.38 -1.63 18.37
N ASP A 57 12.37 -0.88 18.84
CA ASP A 57 13.23 -0.01 18.02
C ASP A 57 14.03 -0.77 16.94
N LYS A 58 14.21 -2.09 17.10
CA LYS A 58 14.92 -2.92 16.11
C LYS A 58 14.22 -2.98 14.77
N LEU A 59 12.93 -2.63 14.70
CA LEU A 59 12.14 -2.61 13.47
C LEU A 59 12.65 -1.58 12.45
N TYR A 60 13.39 -0.55 12.89
CA TYR A 60 14.06 0.36 11.96
C TYR A 60 15.25 -0.29 11.23
N GLU A 61 15.77 -1.41 11.75
CA GLU A 61 16.93 -2.12 11.18
C GLU A 61 18.15 -1.21 10.90
N GLY A 62 18.29 -0.15 11.69
CA GLY A 62 19.37 0.83 11.54
C GLY A 62 19.11 1.97 10.54
N ASP A 63 17.94 2.02 9.89
CA ASP A 63 17.48 3.17 9.08
C ASP A 63 16.21 3.78 9.69
N SER A 64 16.38 4.78 10.56
CA SER A 64 15.28 5.55 11.14
C SER A 64 14.84 6.74 10.27
N ASP A 65 15.50 6.97 9.14
CA ASP A 65 15.16 8.02 8.19
C ASP A 65 14.09 7.50 7.23
N LEU A 66 12.83 7.59 7.68
CA LEU A 66 11.65 7.22 6.90
C LEU A 66 11.48 8.17 5.70
N LYS A 67 11.33 7.58 4.52
CA LYS A 67 11.33 8.30 3.25
C LYS A 67 10.51 7.59 2.18
N ILE A 68 9.71 8.40 1.50
CA ILE A 68 9.02 8.04 0.26
C ILE A 68 9.86 8.55 -0.92
N ARG A 69 10.24 7.64 -1.82
CA ARG A 69 11.00 7.94 -3.04
C ARG A 69 10.10 7.73 -4.25
N LEU A 70 10.12 8.72 -5.16
CA LEU A 70 9.46 8.64 -6.46
C LEU A 70 10.54 8.70 -7.54
N ASP A 71 10.55 7.68 -8.40
CA ASP A 71 11.47 7.57 -9.53
C ASP A 71 10.67 7.29 -10.82
N TYR A 72 11.28 7.53 -11.97
CA TYR A 72 10.69 7.24 -13.26
C TYR A 72 11.76 6.81 -14.27
N ASP A 73 11.38 5.86 -15.12
CA ASP A 73 12.17 5.43 -16.26
C ASP A 73 11.38 5.77 -17.53
N LYS A 74 11.91 6.70 -18.32
CA LYS A 74 11.28 7.15 -19.55
C LYS A 74 11.37 6.11 -20.67
N ASP A 75 12.45 5.34 -20.71
CA ASP A 75 12.68 4.34 -21.76
C ASP A 75 11.84 3.09 -21.49
N ALA A 76 11.71 2.69 -20.22
CA ALA A 76 10.82 1.61 -19.80
C ALA A 76 9.34 2.04 -19.68
N GLY A 77 9.07 3.34 -19.59
CA GLY A 77 7.72 3.89 -19.42
C GLY A 77 7.13 3.60 -18.04
N THR A 78 7.95 3.56 -17.00
CA THR A 78 7.53 3.17 -15.64
C THR A 78 7.68 4.31 -14.64
N ILE A 79 6.80 4.34 -13.65
CA ILE A 79 6.92 5.17 -12.44
C ILE A 79 7.05 4.21 -11.26
N THR A 80 8.00 4.48 -10.37
CA THR A 80 8.25 3.68 -9.18
C THR A 80 8.09 4.53 -7.93
N LEU A 81 7.20 4.11 -7.03
CA LEU A 81 7.07 4.68 -5.69
C LEU A 81 7.57 3.65 -4.68
N ALA A 82 8.50 4.04 -3.84
CA ALA A 82 9.10 3.18 -2.83
C ALA A 82 9.16 3.87 -1.47
N ASP A 83 8.69 3.19 -0.43
CA ASP A 83 8.85 3.59 0.97
C ASP A 83 9.72 2.58 1.72
N ASN A 84 10.22 2.99 2.88
CA ASN A 84 10.85 2.11 3.87
C ASN A 84 9.97 1.98 5.13
N GLY A 85 8.66 1.92 4.94
CA GLY A 85 7.68 1.70 6.00
C GLY A 85 7.61 0.24 6.44
N ILE A 86 6.51 -0.11 7.12
CA ILE A 86 6.35 -1.41 7.79
C ILE A 86 6.24 -2.61 6.85
N GLY A 87 5.98 -2.37 5.56
CA GLY A 87 5.80 -3.43 4.56
C GLY A 87 4.54 -4.27 4.79
N MET A 88 4.52 -5.43 4.14
CA MET A 88 3.39 -6.37 4.17
C MET A 88 3.90 -7.81 4.15
N THR A 89 3.32 -8.66 4.98
CA THR A 89 3.52 -10.10 4.87
C THR A 89 2.79 -10.66 3.65
N ARG A 90 3.08 -11.92 3.27
CA ARG A 90 2.33 -12.61 2.19
C ARG A 90 0.83 -12.62 2.45
N ASP A 91 0.41 -12.84 3.69
CA ASP A 91 -1.01 -12.90 4.05
C ASP A 91 -1.63 -11.50 3.99
N ASP A 92 -0.91 -10.46 4.38
CA ASP A 92 -1.34 -9.07 4.20
C ASP A 92 -1.51 -8.71 2.72
N VAL A 93 -0.60 -9.15 1.84
CA VAL A 93 -0.71 -8.92 0.40
C VAL A 93 -2.00 -9.55 -0.14
N ILE A 94 -2.27 -10.81 0.21
CA ILE A 94 -3.48 -11.52 -0.23
C ILE A 94 -4.73 -10.85 0.34
N ALA A 95 -4.72 -10.49 1.62
CA ALA A 95 -5.87 -9.91 2.30
C ALA A 95 -6.16 -8.47 1.86
N ASN A 96 -5.13 -7.62 1.77
CA ASN A 96 -5.28 -6.18 1.56
C ASN A 96 -5.22 -5.77 0.08
N LEU A 97 -4.41 -6.45 -0.74
CA LEU A 97 -4.34 -6.18 -2.19
C LEU A 97 -5.21 -7.13 -3.00
N GLY A 98 -5.47 -8.34 -2.51
CA GLY A 98 -6.34 -9.32 -3.20
C GLY A 98 -7.84 -9.11 -2.94
N THR A 99 -8.21 -8.32 -1.93
CA THR A 99 -9.61 -8.06 -1.55
C THR A 99 -9.90 -6.55 -1.57
N ILE A 100 -10.91 -6.13 -2.35
CA ILE A 100 -11.33 -4.73 -2.40
C ILE A 100 -12.09 -4.32 -1.14
N ALA A 101 -11.93 -3.04 -0.77
CA ALA A 101 -12.58 -2.41 0.39
C ALA A 101 -12.12 -2.95 1.75
N ARG A 102 -10.98 -3.66 1.78
CA ARG A 102 -10.27 -4.01 3.00
C ARG A 102 -9.06 -3.10 3.15
N SER A 103 -9.06 -2.27 4.20
CA SER A 103 -7.90 -1.47 4.57
C SER A 103 -7.23 -2.03 5.82
N GLY A 104 -6.00 -2.52 5.68
CA GLY A 104 -5.15 -2.85 6.82
C GLY A 104 -4.88 -1.65 7.73
N THR A 105 -4.91 -0.43 7.19
CA THR A 105 -4.83 0.82 7.99
C THR A 105 -6.07 1.01 8.86
N ALA A 106 -7.27 0.76 8.32
CA ALA A 106 -8.50 0.82 9.11
C ALA A 106 -8.54 -0.26 10.19
N GLU A 107 -8.01 -1.45 9.91
CA GLU A 107 -7.89 -2.53 10.90
C GLU A 107 -6.89 -2.17 12.01
N PHE A 108 -5.73 -1.61 11.66
CA PHE A 108 -4.74 -1.10 12.62
C PHE A 108 -5.33 -0.02 13.53
N LEU A 109 -6.08 0.96 12.99
CA LEU A 109 -6.77 1.99 13.76
C LEU A 109 -7.78 1.43 14.78
N LYS A 110 -8.35 0.24 14.54
CA LYS A 110 -9.24 -0.43 15.50
C LYS A 110 -8.49 -1.08 16.66
N GLN A 111 -7.23 -1.46 16.44
CA GLN A 111 -6.36 -2.06 17.45
C GLN A 111 -5.76 -1.01 18.40
N LEU A 112 -5.72 0.26 17.98
CA LEU A 112 -5.30 1.39 18.83
C LEU A 112 -6.38 1.74 19.87
N SER A 113 -5.95 2.04 21.11
CA SER A 113 -6.86 2.40 22.20
C SER A 113 -6.47 3.73 22.86
N GLY A 114 -7.45 4.44 23.44
CA GLY A 114 -7.20 5.65 24.23
C GLY A 114 -6.45 6.75 23.47
N ASP A 115 -5.32 7.19 24.02
CA ASP A 115 -4.49 8.28 23.49
C ASP A 115 -3.73 7.89 22.21
N GLU A 116 -3.40 6.60 22.02
CA GLU A 116 -2.72 6.09 20.82
C GLU A 116 -3.52 6.37 19.53
N LYS A 117 -4.85 6.42 19.64
CA LYS A 117 -5.72 6.71 18.51
C LYS A 117 -5.79 8.19 18.15
N LYS A 118 -5.58 9.09 19.11
CA LYS A 118 -5.60 10.55 18.88
C LYS A 118 -4.35 11.04 18.17
N ASP A 119 -3.21 10.39 18.42
CA ASP A 119 -1.92 10.74 17.82
C ASP A 119 -1.69 10.12 16.44
N SER A 120 -2.53 9.15 16.05
CA SER A 120 -2.48 8.50 14.74
C SER A 120 -2.98 9.42 13.62
N LYS A 121 -2.13 9.69 12.62
CA LYS A 121 -2.43 10.55 11.45
C LYS A 121 -2.85 9.78 10.19
N LEU A 122 -3.19 8.50 10.35
CA LEU A 122 -3.48 7.56 9.26
C LEU A 122 -4.69 7.99 8.39
N ILE A 123 -4.51 7.93 7.07
CA ILE A 123 -5.43 8.50 6.06
C ILE A 123 -6.24 7.42 5.33
N GLY A 124 -5.60 6.30 4.95
CA GLY A 124 -6.16 5.31 4.03
C GLY A 124 -7.24 4.40 4.64
N GLN A 125 -8.47 4.84 4.77
CA GLN A 125 -9.53 4.08 5.48
C GLN A 125 -10.40 3.18 4.58
N PHE A 126 -10.48 3.47 3.28
CA PHE A 126 -11.45 2.84 2.38
C PHE A 126 -10.96 1.57 1.67
N GLY A 127 -9.65 1.32 1.62
CA GLY A 127 -9.10 0.09 1.01
C GLY A 127 -9.30 -0.01 -0.51
N VAL A 128 -9.38 1.14 -1.19
CA VAL A 128 -9.55 1.21 -2.66
C VAL A 128 -8.46 2.04 -3.35
N GLY A 129 -7.70 2.84 -2.60
CA GLY A 129 -6.71 3.79 -3.15
C GLY A 129 -5.62 3.13 -4.01
N PHE A 130 -5.17 1.92 -3.63
CA PHE A 130 -4.17 1.17 -4.41
C PHE A 130 -4.60 0.96 -5.88
N TYR A 131 -5.86 0.63 -6.11
CA TYR A 131 -6.36 0.29 -7.45
C TYR A 131 -6.46 1.51 -8.38
N SER A 132 -6.30 2.74 -7.85
CA SER A 132 -6.19 3.94 -8.68
C SER A 132 -4.94 3.92 -9.58
N ALA A 133 -3.92 3.11 -9.27
CA ALA A 133 -2.77 2.91 -10.13
C ALA A 133 -3.14 2.38 -11.53
N PHE A 134 -4.19 1.56 -11.63
CA PHE A 134 -4.70 1.04 -12.91
C PHE A 134 -5.41 2.09 -13.78
N ILE A 135 -5.57 3.33 -13.30
CA ILE A 135 -6.05 4.46 -14.14
C ILE A 135 -4.96 4.87 -15.14
N VAL A 136 -3.68 4.68 -14.79
CA VAL A 136 -2.52 5.12 -15.58
C VAL A 136 -1.57 3.99 -15.99
N ALA A 137 -1.71 2.79 -15.42
CA ALA A 137 -0.83 1.65 -15.68
C ALA A 137 -1.60 0.41 -16.13
N ASP A 138 -1.09 -0.25 -17.18
CA ASP A 138 -1.61 -1.55 -17.64
C ASP A 138 -1.19 -2.70 -16.71
N LYS A 139 -0.10 -2.51 -15.96
CA LYS A 139 0.48 -3.50 -15.05
C LYS A 139 1.03 -2.78 -13.81
N VAL A 140 0.78 -3.34 -12.64
CA VAL A 140 1.33 -2.89 -11.36
C VAL A 140 2.09 -4.03 -10.73
N ASP A 141 3.38 -3.84 -10.49
CA ASP A 141 4.24 -4.78 -9.77
C ASP A 141 4.47 -4.23 -8.35
N VAL A 142 4.23 -5.06 -7.33
CA VAL A 142 4.42 -4.70 -5.92
C VAL A 142 5.50 -5.58 -5.32
N PHE A 143 6.51 -4.95 -4.72
CA PHE A 143 7.58 -5.61 -3.97
C PHE A 143 7.52 -5.12 -2.53
N THR A 144 7.55 -6.04 -1.57
CA THR A 144 7.39 -5.73 -0.15
C THR A 144 8.09 -6.78 0.70
N ARG A 145 8.45 -6.43 1.95
CA ARG A 145 9.12 -7.29 2.92
C ARG A 145 8.49 -7.10 4.28
#